data_AF-A0A2N0TM23-F1
#
_entry.id   AF-A0A2N0TM23-F1
#
_cell.length_a   1.000
_cell.length_b   1.000
_cell.length_c   1.000
_cell.angle_alpha   90.00
_cell.angle_beta   90.00
_cell.angle_gamma   90.00
#
_symmetry.space_group_name_H-M   'P 1'
#
loop_
_entity.id
_entity.type
_entity.pdbx_description
1 polymer ?
#
loop_
_entity_poly.entity_id
_entity_poly.type
_entity_poly.pdbx_seq_one_letter_code
_entity_poly.pdbx_strand_id
1 'polypeptide(L)'
;MIELRLIKNHFTTRYSDQEWIIYDLKRKYGLYYNLPTTDIINIDFAKNSGSSEENDYFLDSHEQEFQKLWKNYFEATTIKFRINIKLHHQHVPKRYWKYLIEKNPLHN
;
A
#
# COMPACT_ATOMS: atom_id res chain seq x y z
N MET A 1 -16.11 11.47 -5.54
CA MET A 1 -17.10 10.45 -5.13
C MET A 1 -17.22 9.25 -6.09
N ILE A 2 -16.90 9.37 -7.39
CA ILE A 2 -17.11 8.30 -8.39
C ILE A 2 -15.97 7.26 -8.42
N GLU A 3 -14.71 7.68 -8.23
CA GLU A 3 -13.52 6.84 -8.43
C GLU A 3 -13.47 5.60 -7.51
N LEU A 4 -13.83 5.75 -6.23
CA LEU A 4 -13.81 4.64 -5.27
C LEU A 4 -14.88 3.58 -5.58
N ARG A 5 -16.01 3.98 -6.19
CA ARG A 5 -17.07 3.03 -6.57
C ARG A 5 -16.64 2.11 -7.71
N LEU A 6 -15.77 2.59 -8.61
CA LEU A 6 -15.29 1.81 -9.74
C LEU A 6 -14.33 0.70 -9.31
N ILE A 7 -13.47 1.00 -8.34
CA ILE A 7 -12.49 0.04 -7.84
C ILE A 7 -13.09 -0.94 -6.82
N LYS A 8 -14.25 -0.62 -6.23
CA LYS A 8 -14.95 -1.46 -5.25
C LYS A 8 -15.03 -2.92 -5.71
N ASN A 9 -15.68 -3.17 -6.84
CA ASN A 9 -15.87 -4.53 -7.36
C ASN A 9 -14.54 -5.26 -7.65
N HIS A 10 -13.53 -4.52 -8.11
CA HIS A 10 -12.22 -5.11 -8.39
C HIS A 10 -11.55 -5.65 -7.12
N PHE A 11 -11.50 -4.84 -6.06
CA PHE A 11 -10.84 -5.23 -4.82
C PHE A 11 -11.65 -6.27 -4.04
N THR A 12 -12.98 -6.20 -4.07
CA THR A 12 -13.83 -7.20 -3.41
C THR A 12 -13.70 -8.59 -4.00
N THR A 13 -13.61 -8.70 -5.33
CA THR A 13 -13.44 -10.00 -5.99
C THR A 13 -12.01 -10.53 -5.81
N ARG A 14 -11.02 -9.65 -5.71
CA ARG A 14 -9.60 -10.05 -5.64
C ARG A 14 -9.14 -10.42 -4.24
N TYR A 15 -9.64 -9.70 -3.23
CA TYR A 15 -9.29 -9.89 -1.82
C TYR A 15 -10.56 -10.27 -1.05
N SER A 16 -11.24 -11.32 -1.51
CA SER A 16 -12.53 -11.75 -0.96
C SER A 16 -12.38 -12.48 0.38
N ASP A 17 -11.18 -12.98 0.66
CA ASP A 17 -10.80 -13.84 1.78
C ASP A 17 -10.17 -13.10 2.97
N GLN A 18 -9.97 -11.78 2.85
CA GLN A 18 -9.30 -10.96 3.86
C GLN A 18 -10.05 -9.65 4.08
N GLU A 19 -10.07 -9.16 5.33
CA GLU A 19 -10.56 -7.81 5.62
C GLU A 19 -9.57 -6.76 5.11
N TRP A 20 -10.06 -5.68 4.49
CA TRP A 20 -9.19 -4.63 3.97
C TRP A 20 -9.86 -3.25 3.99
N ILE A 21 -9.02 -2.21 4.05
CA ILE A 21 -9.45 -0.81 3.98
C ILE A 21 -8.66 -0.10 2.88
N ILE A 22 -9.36 0.61 1.98
CA ILE A 22 -8.76 1.55 1.03
C ILE A 22 -9.24 2.95 1.37
N TYR A 23 -8.34 3.82 1.80
CA TYR A 23 -8.71 5.15 2.29
C TYR A 23 -8.07 6.28 1.49
N ASP A 24 -8.87 7.30 1.14
CA ASP A 24 -8.40 8.54 0.49
C ASP A 24 -8.13 9.61 1.55
N LEU A 25 -6.85 9.86 1.82
CA LEU A 25 -6.39 10.88 2.79
C LEU A 25 -6.83 12.30 2.44
N LYS A 26 -7.03 12.64 1.16
CA LYS A 26 -7.39 14.00 0.74
C LYS A 26 -8.89 14.26 0.91
N ARG A 27 -9.71 13.28 0.54
CA ARG A 27 -11.18 13.43 0.58
C ARG A 27 -11.81 12.90 1.87
N LYS A 28 -11.01 12.28 2.73
CA LYS A 28 -11.39 11.72 4.01
C LYS A 28 -12.52 10.68 3.94
N TYR A 29 -12.48 9.79 2.96
CA TYR A 29 -13.40 8.64 2.94
C TYR A 29 -12.70 7.43 2.32
N GLY A 30 -13.16 6.24 2.69
CA GLY A 30 -12.57 4.98 2.25
C GLY A 30 -13.62 3.90 1.96
N LEU A 31 -13.16 2.79 1.40
CA LEU A 31 -13.88 1.54 1.35
C LEU A 31 -13.36 0.65 2.48
N TYR A 32 -14.26 0.00 3.18
CA TYR A 32 -13.95 -1.08 4.10
C TYR A 32 -14.67 -2.34 3.66
N TYR A 33 -13.92 -3.43 3.61
CA TYR A 33 -14.43 -4.76 3.34
C TYR A 33 -14.29 -5.61 4.59
N ASN A 34 -15.42 -6.14 5.07
CA ASN A 34 -15.51 -6.93 6.29
C ASN A 34 -15.72 -8.43 6.03
N LEU A 35 -15.49 -8.90 4.78
CA LEU A 35 -15.78 -10.23 4.21
C LEU A 35 -17.17 -10.42 3.56
N PRO A 36 -18.32 -10.07 4.16
CA PRO A 36 -19.60 -10.18 3.47
C PRO A 36 -19.97 -8.92 2.68
N THR A 37 -19.59 -7.73 3.14
CA THR A 37 -20.01 -6.46 2.54
C THR A 37 -18.85 -5.50 2.36
N THR A 38 -19.06 -4.52 1.50
CA THR A 38 -18.08 -3.45 1.28
C THR A 38 -18.77 -2.12 1.39
N ASP A 39 -18.38 -1.38 2.42
CA ASP A 39 -19.07 -0.18 2.84
C ASP A 39 -18.16 1.04 2.69
N ILE A 40 -18.77 2.19 2.48
CA ILE A 40 -18.04 3.46 2.43
C ILE A 40 -17.93 3.96 3.86
N ILE A 41 -16.70 4.09 4.35
CA ILE A 41 -16.41 4.58 5.70
C ILE A 41 -15.80 5.97 5.64
N ASN A 42 -16.05 6.76 6.68
CA ASN A 42 -15.39 8.04 6.91
C ASN A 42 -14.59 7.90 8.22
N ILE A 43 -13.27 8.05 8.13
CA ILE A 43 -12.36 7.95 9.27
C ILE A 43 -11.79 9.34 9.51
N ASP A 44 -11.91 9.87 10.73
CA ASP A 44 -11.23 11.09 11.12
C ASP A 44 -9.87 10.77 11.75
N PHE A 45 -8.83 10.68 10.90
CA PHE A 45 -7.43 10.48 11.35
C PHE A 45 -6.87 11.65 12.17
N ALA A 46 -7.54 12.81 12.19
CA ALA A 46 -7.09 14.02 12.90
C ALA A 46 -7.05 13.86 14.43
N LYS A 47 -7.68 12.83 15.00
CA LYS A 47 -7.59 12.55 16.45
C LYS A 47 -6.35 11.75 16.86
N ASN A 48 -5.70 11.07 15.92
CA ASN A 48 -4.60 10.12 16.18
C ASN A 48 -3.31 10.48 15.43
N SER A 49 -3.20 11.68 14.87
CA SER A 49 -1.97 12.14 14.21
C SER A 49 -1.01 12.73 15.25
N GLY A 50 -0.51 11.89 16.16
CA GLY A 50 0.87 12.04 16.59
C GLY A 50 1.79 11.67 15.43
N SER A 51 3.08 11.95 15.57
CA SER A 51 4.09 11.93 14.51
C SER A 51 4.10 10.67 13.64
N SER A 52 4.74 10.76 12.47
CA SER A 52 5.02 9.64 11.55
C SER A 52 5.64 8.40 12.20
N GLU A 53 6.17 8.53 13.42
CA GLU A 53 6.72 7.48 14.27
C GLU A 53 5.64 6.58 14.91
N GLU A 54 4.41 7.07 15.09
CA GLU A 54 3.29 6.27 15.63
C GLU A 54 2.71 5.27 14.60
N ASN A 55 3.05 5.41 13.30
CA ASN A 55 2.63 4.44 12.28
C ASN A 55 3.22 3.05 12.51
N ASP A 56 4.40 2.95 13.12
CA ASP A 56 5.04 1.66 13.42
C ASP A 56 4.24 0.86 14.47
N TYR A 57 3.44 1.54 15.30
CA TYR A 57 2.56 0.91 16.29
C TYR A 57 1.29 0.29 15.66
N PHE A 58 0.93 0.69 14.44
CA PHE A 58 -0.20 0.14 13.69
C PHE A 58 0.19 -0.99 12.74
N LEU A 59 1.49 -1.23 12.55
CA LEU A 59 1.97 -2.31 11.71
C LEU A 59 1.90 -3.63 12.49
N ASP A 60 1.48 -4.70 11.81
CA ASP A 60 1.58 -6.04 12.35
C ASP A 60 3.05 -6.33 12.69
N SER A 61 3.28 -7.03 13.79
CA SER A 61 4.57 -7.60 14.17
C SER A 61 5.29 -8.32 13.03
N HIS A 62 4.54 -8.91 12.09
CA HIS A 62 5.08 -9.61 10.91
C HIS A 62 5.37 -8.71 9.71
N GLU A 63 4.93 -7.45 9.69
CA GLU A 63 5.08 -6.55 8.53
C GLU A 63 6.55 -6.38 8.14
N GLN A 64 7.43 -6.18 9.13
CA GLN A 64 8.87 -6.06 8.88
C GLN A 64 9.46 -7.33 8.23
N GLU A 65 8.96 -8.50 8.62
CA GLU A 65 9.37 -9.79 8.04
C GLU A 65 8.90 -9.90 6.58
N PHE A 66 7.65 -9.53 6.29
CA PHE A 66 7.13 -9.51 4.92
C PHE A 66 7.89 -8.52 4.02
N GLN A 67 8.25 -7.34 4.53
CA GLN A 67 9.06 -6.39 3.78
C GLN A 67 10.45 -6.96 3.46
N LYS A 68 11.08 -7.65 4.41
CA LYS A 68 12.36 -8.33 4.20
C LYS A 68 12.25 -9.44 3.15
N LEU A 69 11.21 -10.26 3.23
CA LEU A 69 10.93 -11.31 2.24
C LEU A 69 10.71 -10.73 0.85
N TRP A 70 9.97 -9.63 0.74
CA TRP A 70 9.76 -8.92 -0.53
C TRP A 70 11.08 -8.41 -1.12
N LYS A 71 11.93 -7.75 -0.31
CA LYS A 71 13.24 -7.28 -0.75
C LYS A 71 14.11 -8.43 -1.27
N ASN A 72 14.18 -9.53 -0.51
CA ASN A 72 14.95 -10.72 -0.91
C ASN A 72 14.43 -11.32 -2.21
N TYR A 73 13.10 -11.47 -2.36
CA TYR A 73 12.48 -11.96 -3.58
C TYR A 73 12.78 -11.06 -4.78
N PHE A 74 12.64 -9.75 -4.61
CA PHE A 74 12.90 -8.77 -5.65
C PHE A 74 14.36 -8.83 -6.12
N GLU A 75 15.31 -8.89 -5.19
CA GLU A 75 16.74 -9.00 -5.52
C GLU A 75 17.08 -10.32 -6.21
N ALA A 76 16.56 -11.44 -5.72
CA ALA A 76 16.84 -12.77 -6.26
C ALA A 76 16.28 -12.96 -7.69
N THR A 77 15.12 -12.38 -7.98
CA THR A 77 14.47 -12.49 -9.30
C THR A 77 14.94 -11.44 -10.30
N THR A 78 15.52 -10.33 -9.82
CA THR A 78 15.98 -9.25 -10.70
C THR A 78 17.22 -9.65 -11.49
N ILE A 79 17.07 -9.70 -12.81
CA ILE A 79 18.19 -9.91 -13.73
C ILE A 79 18.92 -8.58 -13.92
N LYS A 80 20.08 -8.42 -13.28
CA LYS A 80 20.88 -7.18 -13.27
C LYS A 80 21.16 -6.61 -14.66
N PHE A 81 21.42 -7.48 -15.64
CA PHE A 81 21.68 -7.08 -17.03
C PHE A 81 20.45 -6.49 -17.73
N ARG A 82 19.23 -6.79 -17.28
CA ARG A 82 17.97 -6.28 -17.87
C ARG A 82 17.50 -4.98 -17.23
N ILE A 83 18.28 -4.38 -16.33
CA ILE A 83 17.90 -3.14 -15.66
C ILE A 83 17.98 -1.97 -16.66
N ASN A 84 16.83 -1.44 -17.05
CA ASN A 84 16.71 -0.21 -17.83
C ASN A 84 16.09 0.90 -16.98
N ILE A 85 16.94 1.76 -16.40
CA ILE A 85 16.52 2.84 -15.49
C ILE A 85 15.64 3.86 -16.21
N LYS A 86 15.92 4.16 -17.48
CA LYS A 86 15.15 5.13 -18.27
C LYS A 86 13.71 4.65 -18.47
N LEU A 87 13.54 3.38 -18.86
CA LEU A 87 12.21 2.77 -19.01
C LEU A 87 11.49 2.65 -17.67
N HIS A 88 12.22 2.28 -16.61
CA HIS A 88 11.65 2.20 -15.27
C HIS A 88 11.11 3.56 -14.80
N HIS A 89 11.82 4.67 -15.07
CA HIS A 89 11.32 6.01 -14.76
C HIS A 89 10.10 6.44 -15.58
N GLN A 90 9.95 5.93 -16.82
CA GLN A 90 8.78 6.19 -17.66
C GLN A 90 7.53 5.49 -17.12
N HIS A 91 7.66 4.23 -16.69
CA HIS A 91 6.53 3.47 -16.14
C HIS A 91 6.26 3.77 -14.66
N VAL A 92 7.30 4.06 -13.87
CA VAL A 92 7.21 4.29 -12.43
C VAL A 92 7.89 5.62 -12.07
N PRO A 93 7.12 6.73 -12.11
CA PRO A 93 7.65 8.04 -11.75
C PRO A 93 8.22 8.08 -10.33
N LYS A 94 9.34 8.80 -10.15
CA LYS A 94 10.07 8.90 -8.86
C LYS A 94 9.21 9.32 -7.67
N ARG A 95 8.15 10.12 -7.90
CA ARG A 95 7.23 10.57 -6.85
C ARG A 95 6.55 9.43 -6.07
N TYR A 96 6.43 8.25 -6.68
CA TYR A 96 5.83 7.07 -6.05
C TYR A 96 6.84 6.18 -5.33
N TRP A 97 8.14 6.38 -5.53
CA TRP A 97 9.18 5.49 -4.99
C TRP A 97 9.20 5.46 -3.46
N LYS A 98 8.74 6.53 -2.81
CA LYS A 98 8.59 6.58 -1.35
C LYS A 98 7.59 5.56 -0.79
N TYR A 99 6.73 4.99 -1.64
CA TYR A 99 5.75 3.96 -1.27
C TYR A 99 6.18 2.55 -1.72
N LEU A 100 7.35 2.40 -2.36
CA LEU A 100 7.83 1.12 -2.87
C LEU A 100 8.83 0.52 -1.89
N ILE A 101 8.50 -0.64 -1.33
CA ILE A 101 9.31 -1.33 -0.31
C ILE A 101 10.71 -1.66 -0.86
N GLU A 102 10.83 -2.01 -2.14
CA GLU A 102 12.10 -2.35 -2.80
C GLU A 102 12.97 -1.12 -3.15
N LYS A 103 12.42 0.09 -3.09
CA LYS A 103 13.15 1.34 -3.35
C LYS A 103 13.42 2.15 -2.09
N ASN A 104 12.79 1.80 -0.97
CA ASN A 104 12.88 2.57 0.25
C ASN A 104 14.06 2.11 1.13
N PRO A 105 15.08 2.96 1.38
CA PRO A 105 16.19 2.64 2.27
C PRO A 105 15.85 2.77 3.76
N LEU A 106 14.62 3.17 4.13
CA LEU A 106 14.23 3.52 5.50
C LEU A 106 14.12 2.35 6.50
N HIS A 107 14.48 1.13 6.12
CA HIS A 107 14.58 -0.01 7.05
C HIS A 107 15.94 -0.67 6.90
N ASN A 108 16.98 0.04 7.35
CA ASN A 108 18.29 -0.49 7.70
C ASN A 108 18.68 0.05 9.08
#